data_AF-A0A822YAQ9-F1
#
_entry.id   AF-A0A822YAQ9-F1
#
_cell.length_a   1.000
_cell.length_b   1.000
_cell.length_c   1.000
_cell.angle_alpha   90.00
_cell.angle_beta   90.00
_cell.angle_gamma   90.00
#
_symmetry.space_group_name_H-M   'P 1'
#
loop_
_entity.id
_entity.type
_entity.pdbx_description
1 polymer ?
#
loop_
_entity_poly.entity_id
_entity_poly.type
_entity_poly.pdbx_seq_one_letter_code
_entity_poly.pdbx_strand_id
1 'polypeptide(L)'
;MDQFALSLDPMTAMNFHDETLPSDGAKVAHFCSMCGPKFCSMKISEDVRKYAQEHWHGNAEEGMQHGMDAMSAAFLAAKKTVSGEQHGEVGGEIYLPASYVTGSLER
;
A
#
# COMPACT_ATOMS: atom_id res chain seq x y z
N MET A 1 -9.85 11.60 -18.52
CA MET A 1 -10.34 11.77 -19.91
C MET A 1 -9.24 12.24 -20.84
N ASP A 2 -8.44 13.22 -20.42
CA ASP A 2 -7.40 13.85 -21.24
C ASP A 2 -6.35 12.86 -21.78
N GLN A 3 -5.96 11.84 -21.00
CA GLN A 3 -4.98 10.83 -21.45
C GLN A 3 -5.45 10.00 -22.66
N PHE A 4 -6.74 9.69 -22.77
CA PHE A 4 -7.28 9.01 -23.95
C PHE A 4 -7.34 9.95 -25.14
N ALA A 5 -7.80 11.19 -24.93
CA ALA A 5 -7.90 12.20 -25.99
C ALA A 5 -6.54 12.58 -26.61
N LEU A 6 -5.46 12.46 -25.83
CA LEU A 6 -4.09 12.70 -26.27
C LEU A 6 -3.43 11.50 -26.96
N SER A 7 -4.09 10.33 -26.98
CA SER A 7 -3.55 9.16 -27.64
C SER A 7 -3.71 9.26 -29.17
N LEU A 8 -2.96 8.44 -29.91
CA LEU A 8 -3.09 8.38 -31.37
C LEU A 8 -4.45 7.81 -31.81
N ASP A 9 -5.03 6.93 -31.00
CA ASP A 9 -6.37 6.35 -31.20
C ASP A 9 -7.13 6.33 -29.86
N PRO A 10 -7.88 7.42 -29.57
CA PRO A 10 -8.58 7.58 -28.30
C PRO A 10 -9.61 6.49 -28.00
N MET A 11 -10.31 6.02 -29.03
CA MET A 11 -11.39 5.05 -28.88
C MET A 11 -10.83 3.67 -28.50
N THR A 12 -9.77 3.23 -29.18
CA THR A 12 -9.12 1.96 -28.85
C THR A 12 -8.52 1.98 -27.45
N ALA A 13 -7.86 3.08 -27.06
CA ALA A 13 -7.29 3.21 -25.71
C ALA A 13 -8.36 3.15 -24.61
N MET A 14 -9.51 3.79 -24.83
CA MET A 14 -10.63 3.76 -23.89
C MET A 14 -11.27 2.37 -23.83
N ASN A 15 -11.47 1.70 -24.97
CA ASN A 15 -12.06 0.36 -25.01
C ASN A 15 -11.21 -0.65 -24.21
N PHE A 16 -9.89 -0.65 -24.37
CA PHE A 16 -9.00 -1.58 -23.64
C PHE A 16 -9.02 -1.34 -22.13
N HIS A 17 -9.15 -0.09 -21.69
CA HIS A 17 -9.33 0.22 -20.27
C HIS A 17 -10.68 -0.31 -19.76
N ASP A 18 -11.74 -0.12 -20.54
CA ASP A 18 -13.13 -0.39 -20.14
C ASP A 18 -13.51 -1.87 -20.18
N GLU A 19 -12.73 -2.71 -20.88
CA GLU A 19 -12.88 -4.17 -20.84
C GLU A 19 -12.89 -4.72 -19.41
N THR A 20 -12.17 -4.08 -18.49
CA THR A 20 -12.05 -4.53 -17.09
C THR A 20 -12.58 -3.50 -16.08
N LEU A 21 -12.67 -2.23 -16.45
CA LEU A 21 -13.12 -1.13 -15.59
C LEU A 21 -14.14 -0.20 -16.29
N PRO A 22 -15.36 -0.69 -16.62
CA PRO A 22 -16.30 0.03 -17.47
C PRO A 22 -16.97 1.24 -16.77
N SER A 23 -16.99 1.29 -15.44
CA SER A 23 -17.67 2.37 -14.72
C SER A 23 -17.06 3.74 -15.00
N ASP A 24 -17.89 4.78 -15.10
CA ASP A 24 -17.42 6.16 -15.28
C ASP A 24 -16.48 6.62 -14.16
N GLY A 25 -16.70 6.13 -12.92
CA GLY A 25 -15.82 6.39 -11.78
C GLY A 25 -14.39 5.90 -11.97
N ALA A 26 -14.17 4.87 -12.80
CA ALA A 26 -12.82 4.38 -13.09
C ALA A 26 -12.00 5.37 -13.94
N LYS A 27 -12.65 6.24 -14.72
CA LYS A 27 -11.98 7.25 -15.58
C LYS A 27 -11.31 8.36 -14.79
N VAL A 28 -11.65 8.48 -13.50
CA VAL A 28 -11.07 9.42 -12.54
C VAL A 28 -10.36 8.72 -11.38
N ALA A 29 -10.33 7.37 -11.39
CA ALA A 29 -9.64 6.61 -10.37
C ALA A 29 -8.12 6.75 -10.52
N HIS A 30 -7.40 6.82 -9.40
CA HIS A 30 -5.93 6.86 -9.39
C HIS A 30 -5.32 5.45 -9.53
N PHE A 31 -5.92 4.59 -10.34
CA PHE A 31 -5.38 3.27 -10.67
C PHE A 31 -5.99 2.75 -11.98
N CYS A 32 -5.29 1.84 -12.64
CA CYS A 32 -5.81 1.03 -13.73
C CYS A 32 -5.92 -0.43 -13.31
N SER A 33 -6.48 -1.26 -14.18
CA SER A 33 -6.69 -2.70 -13.94
C SER A 33 -5.42 -3.51 -13.73
N MET A 34 -4.26 -3.01 -14.17
CA MET A 34 -2.99 -3.72 -14.03
C MET A 34 -2.49 -3.78 -12.58
N CYS A 35 -2.59 -2.68 -11.83
CA CYS A 35 -2.02 -2.58 -10.48
C CYS A 35 -3.10 -2.57 -9.38
N GLY A 36 -4.33 -2.21 -9.72
CA GLY A 36 -5.41 -2.05 -8.76
C GLY A 36 -5.17 -0.92 -7.74
N PRO A 37 -6.11 -0.73 -6.80
CA PRO A 37 -6.16 0.45 -5.95
C PRO A 37 -5.02 0.55 -4.93
N LYS A 38 -4.44 -0.58 -4.52
CA LYS A 38 -3.42 -0.61 -3.45
C LYS A 38 -1.98 -0.53 -3.95
N PHE A 39 -1.73 -0.90 -5.20
CA PHE A 39 -0.37 -1.08 -5.73
C PHE A 39 -0.06 -0.21 -6.94
N CYS A 40 -0.90 0.77 -7.28
CA CYS A 40 -0.60 1.71 -8.35
C CYS A 40 0.60 2.59 -7.96
N SER A 41 1.73 2.41 -8.66
CA SER A 41 2.99 3.11 -8.39
C SER A 41 2.86 4.63 -8.47
N MET A 42 2.07 5.14 -9.42
CA MET A 42 1.83 6.57 -9.57
C MET A 42 1.09 7.15 -8.35
N LYS A 43 0.04 6.47 -7.87
CA LYS A 43 -0.70 6.88 -6.68
C LYS A 43 0.15 6.83 -5.42
N ILE A 44 0.90 5.74 -5.22
CA ILE A 44 1.83 5.62 -4.09
C ILE A 44 2.85 6.76 -4.12
N SER A 45 3.39 7.08 -5.29
CA SER A 45 4.35 8.18 -5.43
C SER A 45 3.73 9.54 -5.11
N GLU A 46 2.48 9.76 -5.52
CA GLU A 46 1.71 10.96 -5.16
C GLU A 46 1.52 11.07 -3.64
N ASP A 47 1.13 9.98 -2.98
CA ASP A 47 0.93 9.93 -1.53
C ASP A 47 2.24 10.19 -0.77
N VAL A 48 3.35 9.60 -1.21
CA VAL A 48 4.68 9.86 -0.64
C VAL A 48 5.08 11.32 -0.80
N ARG A 49 4.84 11.92 -1.97
CA ARG A 49 5.14 13.35 -2.20
C ARG A 49 4.31 14.26 -1.30
N LYS A 50 3.01 13.97 -1.16
CA LYS A 50 2.11 14.72 -0.29
C LYS A 50 2.53 14.60 1.18
N TYR A 51 2.80 13.37 1.64
CA TYR A 51 3.32 13.13 2.98
C TYR A 51 4.60 13.93 3.22
N ALA A 52 5.54 13.89 2.29
CA ALA A 52 6.78 14.64 2.39
C ALA A 52 6.52 16.16 2.46
N GLN A 53 5.62 16.73 1.66
CA GLN A 53 5.31 18.17 1.73
C GLN A 53 4.78 18.59 3.11
N GLU A 54 3.98 17.75 3.75
CA GLU A 54 3.37 18.02 5.05
C GLU A 54 4.31 17.72 6.23
N HIS A 55 5.22 16.74 6.08
CA HIS A 55 6.01 16.15 7.16
C HIS A 55 7.53 16.23 6.90
N TRP A 56 7.99 17.11 6.01
CA TRP A 56 9.42 17.23 5.74
C TRP A 56 10.16 17.77 6.98
N HIS A 57 10.91 16.89 7.65
CA HIS A 57 11.66 17.21 8.87
C HIS A 57 13.12 17.63 8.62
N GLY A 58 13.48 18.04 7.40
CA GLY A 58 14.84 18.46 7.08
C GLY A 58 15.64 17.37 6.38
N ASN A 59 16.24 16.41 7.11
CA ASN A 59 17.04 15.34 6.49
C ASN A 59 16.30 13.98 6.48
N ALA A 60 16.73 13.10 5.56
CA ALA A 60 16.08 11.81 5.34
C ALA A 60 16.16 10.87 6.55
N GLU A 61 17.22 10.96 7.34
CA GLU A 61 17.48 10.05 8.46
C GLU A 61 16.55 10.34 9.64
N GLU A 62 16.39 11.62 10.00
CA GLU A 62 15.42 12.07 11.00
C GLU A 62 13.98 11.77 10.57
N GLY A 63 13.66 11.99 9.29
CA GLY A 63 12.33 11.66 8.74
C GLY A 63 12.00 10.16 8.79
N MET A 64 12.98 9.29 8.50
CA MET A 64 12.82 7.84 8.62
C MET A 64 12.64 7.41 10.07
N GLN A 65 13.47 7.91 10.99
CA GLN A 65 13.38 7.55 12.40
C GLN A 65 12.01 7.94 12.98
N HIS A 66 11.58 9.19 12.74
CA HIS A 66 10.26 9.66 13.19
C HIS A 66 9.10 8.85 12.59
N GLY A 67 9.19 8.51 11.30
CA GLY A 67 8.19 7.67 10.63
C GLY A 67 8.11 6.25 11.19
N MET A 68 9.27 5.63 11.46
CA MET A 68 9.33 4.29 12.06
C MET A 68 8.76 4.28 13.49
N ASP A 69 9.10 5.28 14.31
CA ASP A 69 8.61 5.40 15.68
C ASP A 69 7.08 5.58 15.70
N ALA A 70 6.56 6.45 14.84
CA ALA A 70 5.11 6.67 14.71
C ALA A 70 4.37 5.41 14.25
N MET A 71 4.88 4.69 13.25
CA MET A 71 4.27 3.46 12.76
C MET A 71 4.35 2.32 13.76
N SER A 72 5.46 2.20 14.50
CA SER A 72 5.62 1.23 15.59
C SER A 72 4.58 1.47 16.69
N ALA A 73 4.42 2.73 17.13
CA ALA A 73 3.41 3.10 18.11
C ALA A 73 1.98 2.81 17.61
N ALA A 74 1.67 3.13 16.35
CA ALA A 74 0.38 2.85 15.73
C ALA A 74 0.11 1.34 15.63
N PHE A 75 1.12 0.54 15.29
CA PHE A 75 1.02 -0.91 15.22
C PHE A 75 0.73 -1.54 16.60
N LEU A 76 1.49 -1.13 17.63
CA LEU A 76 1.27 -1.56 19.02
C LEU A 76 -0.13 -1.17 19.51
N ALA A 77 -0.61 0.02 19.17
CA ALA A 77 -1.94 0.49 19.51
C ALA A 77 -3.05 -0.29 18.77
N ALA A 78 -2.85 -0.58 17.49
CA ALA A 78 -3.82 -1.28 16.65
C ALA A 78 -3.95 -2.77 17.01
N LYS A 79 -2.96 -3.36 17.68
CA LYS A 79 -2.89 -4.80 18.01
C LYS A 79 -3.16 -5.71 16.80
N LYS A 80 -2.86 -5.22 15.59
CA LYS A 80 -3.09 -5.95 14.34
C LYS A 80 -1.93 -6.90 14.11
N THR A 81 -2.18 -8.21 14.14
CA THR A 81 -1.20 -9.21 13.72
C THR A 81 -1.43 -9.58 12.25
N VAL A 82 -0.37 -9.96 11.54
CA VAL A 82 -0.39 -10.31 10.09
C VAL A 82 -1.37 -11.45 9.78
N SER A 83 -1.76 -12.26 10.78
CA SER A 83 -2.72 -13.35 10.66
C SER A 83 -4.18 -12.98 10.99
N GLY A 84 -4.43 -11.79 11.57
CA GLY A 84 -5.70 -11.45 12.19
C GLY A 84 -6.78 -10.85 11.29
N GLU A 85 -6.43 -10.30 10.11
CA GLU A 85 -7.46 -9.70 9.24
C GLU A 85 -8.31 -10.73 8.48
N GLN A 86 -7.88 -12.00 8.42
CA GLN A 86 -8.61 -13.05 7.70
C GLN A 86 -9.39 -14.04 8.58
N HIS A 87 -9.13 -14.14 9.89
CA HIS A 87 -9.61 -15.30 10.66
C HIS A 87 -10.06 -15.04 12.11
N GLY A 88 -10.60 -13.87 12.47
CA GLY A 88 -11.50 -13.72 13.64
C GLY A 88 -11.03 -14.22 15.02
N GLU A 89 -9.75 -14.55 15.19
CA GLU A 89 -9.15 -15.06 16.42
C GLU A 89 -7.90 -14.25 16.73
N VAL A 90 -7.50 -14.25 18.01
CA VAL A 90 -6.29 -13.62 18.55
C VAL A 90 -5.07 -14.07 17.75
N GLY A 91 -4.75 -13.31 16.70
CA GLY A 91 -3.76 -13.71 15.72
C GLY A 91 -2.38 -13.79 16.35
N GLY A 92 -1.69 -14.89 16.05
CA GLY A 92 -0.36 -15.19 16.56
C GLY A 92 0.65 -14.07 16.34
N GLU A 93 1.56 -13.95 17.29
CA GLU A 93 2.66 -12.98 17.28
C GLU A 93 3.54 -13.17 16.05
N ILE A 94 3.84 -12.08 15.34
CA ILE A 94 4.79 -12.08 14.20
C ILE A 94 6.21 -12.40 14.70
N TYR A 95 6.48 -12.07 15.96
CA TYR A 95 7.72 -12.40 16.64
C TYR A 95 7.58 -13.77 17.29
N LEU A 96 8.27 -14.76 16.73
CA LEU A 96 8.40 -16.06 17.37
C LEU A 96 9.24 -15.89 18.63
N PRO A 97 8.81 -16.41 19.79
CA PRO A 97 9.65 -16.41 20.98
C PRO A 97 10.93 -17.20 20.71
N ALA A 98 12.03 -16.81 21.35
CA ALA A 98 13.33 -17.50 21.18
C ALA A 98 13.24 -19.02 21.42
N SER A 99 12.27 -19.45 22.24
CA SER A 99 11.95 -20.86 22.51
C SER A 99 11.51 -21.64 21.28
N TYR A 100 10.95 -20.98 20.27
CA TYR A 100 10.52 -21.61 19.02
C TYR A 100 11.72 -22.08 18.18
N VAL A 101 12.86 -21.38 18.27
CA VAL A 101 14.11 -21.76 17.59
C VAL A 101 14.79 -22.91 18.34
N THR A 102 14.79 -22.87 19.67
CA THR A 102 15.45 -23.90 20.49
C THR A 102 14.71 -25.25 20.45
N GLY A 103 13.38 -25.25 20.40
CA GLY A 103 12.58 -26.48 20.33
C GLY A 103 12.67 -27.26 19.00
N SER A 104 13.29 -26.68 17.97
CA SER A 104 13.46 -27.33 16.67
C SER A 104 14.82 -28.03 16.51
N LEU A 105 15.74 -27.87 17.47
CA LEU A 105 17.06 -28.49 17.49
C LEU A 105 17.11 -29.86 18.22
N GLU A 106 16.02 -30.25 18.88
CA GLU A 106 15.90 -31.51 19.63
C GLU A 106 15.06 -32.59 18.91
N ARG A 107 14.95 -32.50 17.57
CA ARG A 107 14.39 -33.56 16.72
C ARG A 107 15.39 -34.05 15.69
#